data_AF-A0A1I5DXB8-F1
#
_entry.id   AF-A0A1I5DXB8-F1
#
_cell.length_a   1.000
_cell.length_b   1.000
_cell.length_c   1.000
_cell.angle_alpha   90.00
_cell.angle_beta   90.00
_cell.angle_gamma   90.00
#
_symmetry.space_group_name_H-M   'P 1'
#
loop_
_entity.id
_entity.type
_entity.pdbx_description
1 polymer ?
#
loop_
_entity_poly.entity_id
_entity_poly.type
_entity_poly.pdbx_seq_one_letter_code
_entity_poly.pdbx_strand_id
1 'polypeptide(L)'
;MESNDAPDETGDGEVPANELPLPALVAETCSAMLDAVAMIDRIEAKQDAWKVEFLDQARRIAETTNHGLVTVGSKLTETQQREMVRRSFVAEVAGVLRIPEVTAGRLIDDSAVLMDRLPATLAALREGEISLRHARVIVDQVATL
;
A
#
# COMPACT_ATOMS: atom_id res chain seq x y z
N MET A 1 80.47 -33.76 5.06
CA MET A 1 79.28 -34.11 5.85
C MET A 1 78.73 -32.79 6.37
N GLU A 2 78.15 -32.01 5.48
CA GLU A 2 77.39 -30.79 5.80
C GLU A 2 76.17 -30.88 4.91
N SER A 3 75.04 -31.15 5.56
CA SER A 3 73.76 -31.45 4.90
C SER A 3 73.10 -30.14 4.53
N ASN A 4 72.81 -30.00 3.24
CA ASN A 4 71.85 -29.08 2.66
C ASN A 4 70.44 -29.55 3.06
N ASP A 5 69.63 -28.69 3.67
CA ASP A 5 68.18 -28.85 3.67
C ASP A 5 67.51 -27.47 3.61
N ALA A 6 66.51 -27.37 2.74
CA ALA A 6 65.75 -26.17 2.43
C ALA A 6 64.37 -26.24 3.14
N PRO A 7 63.46 -25.28 2.88
CA PRO A 7 62.82 -24.46 3.90
C PRO A 7 61.64 -25.14 4.62
N ASP A 8 61.43 -24.73 5.87
CA ASP A 8 60.22 -25.05 6.65
C ASP A 8 59.06 -24.16 6.17
N GLU A 9 58.28 -24.69 5.23
CA GLU A 9 56.96 -24.19 4.87
C GLU A 9 55.95 -24.69 5.92
N THR A 10 55.82 -23.97 7.04
CA THR A 10 54.70 -24.18 7.96
C THR A 10 53.84 -22.93 7.99
N GLY A 11 52.72 -23.01 7.28
CA GLY A 11 51.71 -21.98 7.23
C GLY A 11 51.08 -21.71 8.58
N ASP A 12 50.86 -20.44 8.86
CA ASP A 12 49.78 -19.97 9.73
C ASP A 12 49.29 -18.62 9.19
N GLY A 13 48.83 -18.66 7.95
CA GLY A 13 47.95 -17.64 7.40
C GLY A 13 46.53 -17.95 7.82
N GLU A 14 46.24 -17.88 9.13
CA GLU A 14 44.85 -17.82 9.59
C GLU A 14 44.30 -16.48 9.11
N VAL A 15 43.72 -16.49 7.90
CA VAL A 15 42.92 -15.39 7.39
C VAL A 15 41.80 -15.22 8.41
N PRO A 16 41.71 -14.07 9.12
CA PRO A 16 40.65 -13.89 10.10
C PRO A 16 39.32 -14.08 9.39
N ALA A 17 38.53 -15.03 9.88
CA ALA A 17 37.31 -15.54 9.27
C ALA A 17 36.14 -14.53 9.25
N ASN A 18 36.39 -13.21 9.23
CA ASN A 18 35.31 -12.26 9.50
C ASN A 18 35.46 -10.84 8.96
N GLU A 19 35.94 -10.64 7.74
CA GLU A 19 35.67 -9.39 7.00
C GLU A 19 35.38 -9.72 5.53
N LEU A 20 34.12 -9.54 5.10
CA LEU A 20 33.77 -9.59 3.69
C LEU A 20 34.62 -8.58 2.92
N PRO A 21 35.09 -8.89 1.70
CA PRO A 21 35.75 -7.90 0.84
C PRO A 21 34.88 -6.65 0.70
N LEU A 22 35.48 -5.45 0.71
CA LEU A 22 34.74 -4.18 0.65
C LEU A 22 33.61 -4.14 -0.40
N PRO A 23 33.78 -4.65 -1.63
CA PRO A 23 32.68 -4.68 -2.61
C PRO A 23 31.50 -5.54 -2.17
N ALA A 24 31.75 -6.67 -1.50
CA ALA A 24 30.71 -7.57 -1.00
C ALA A 24 29.94 -6.95 0.17
N LEU A 25 30.65 -6.30 1.12
CA LEU A 25 30.02 -5.58 2.24
C LEU A 25 29.12 -4.43 1.75
N VAL A 26 29.58 -3.68 0.74
CA VAL A 26 28.77 -2.60 0.13
C VAL A 26 27.52 -3.18 -0.53
N ALA A 27 27.65 -4.27 -1.30
CA ALA A 27 26.51 -4.91 -1.94
C ALA A 27 25.47 -5.43 -0.91
N GLU A 28 25.92 -6.07 0.16
CA GLU A 28 25.05 -6.54 1.25
C GLU A 28 24.34 -5.37 1.95
N THR A 29 25.07 -4.29 2.25
CA THR A 29 24.49 -3.08 2.84
C THR A 29 23.44 -2.45 1.93
N CYS A 30 23.72 -2.33 0.63
CA CYS A 30 22.74 -1.85 -0.36
C CYS A 30 21.50 -2.75 -0.42
N SER A 31 21.67 -4.08 -0.40
CA SER A 31 20.56 -5.02 -0.40
C SER A 31 19.70 -4.87 0.85
N ALA A 32 20.32 -4.80 2.04
CA ALA A 32 19.62 -4.59 3.30
C ALA A 32 18.84 -3.25 3.33
N MET A 33 19.39 -2.19 2.74
CA MET A 33 18.69 -0.90 2.60
C MET A 33 17.47 -1.02 1.66
N LEU A 34 17.59 -1.75 0.55
CA LEU A 34 16.47 -1.98 -0.36
C LEU A 34 15.40 -2.88 0.26
N ASP A 35 15.79 -3.89 1.03
CA ASP A 35 14.87 -4.73 1.80
C ASP A 35 14.09 -3.91 2.82
N ALA A 36 14.72 -2.92 3.46
CA ALA A 36 14.05 -1.98 4.35
C ALA A 36 13.02 -1.11 3.61
N VAL A 37 13.34 -0.62 2.41
CA VAL A 37 12.37 0.11 1.55
C VAL A 37 11.19 -0.80 1.17
N ALA A 38 11.47 -2.04 0.76
CA ALA A 38 10.42 -3.00 0.42
C ALA A 38 9.52 -3.31 1.62
N MET A 39 10.07 -3.36 2.84
CA MET A 39 9.29 -3.53 4.06
C MET A 39 8.37 -2.32 4.32
N ILE A 40 8.84 -1.09 4.07
CA ILE A 40 8.01 0.11 4.17
C ILE A 40 6.85 0.04 3.18
N ASP A 41 7.11 -0.29 1.91
CA ASP A 41 6.07 -0.43 0.89
C ASP A 41 5.00 -1.46 1.28
N ARG A 42 5.39 -2.58 1.90
CA ARG A 42 4.45 -3.57 2.43
C ARG A 42 3.59 -3.01 3.54
N ILE A 43 4.16 -2.21 4.44
CA ILE A 43 3.39 -1.55 5.52
C ILE A 43 2.42 -0.53 4.93
N GLU A 44 2.84 0.27 3.95
CA GLU A 44 1.98 1.23 3.26
C GLU A 44 0.79 0.53 2.57
N ALA A 45 1.04 -0.61 1.91
CA ALA A 45 -0.02 -1.42 1.32
C ALA A 45 -1.07 -1.86 2.35
N LYS A 46 -0.64 -2.30 3.54
CA LYS A 46 -1.55 -2.67 4.64
C LYS A 46 -2.36 -1.48 5.15
N GLN A 47 -1.73 -0.33 5.30
CA GLN A 47 -2.41 0.91 5.69
C GLN A 47 -3.44 1.34 4.65
N ASP A 48 -3.12 1.20 3.37
CA ASP A 48 -4.04 1.50 2.28
C ASP A 48 -5.22 0.54 2.25
N ALA A 49 -5.04 -0.74 2.60
CA ALA A 49 -6.14 -1.68 2.80
C ALA A 49 -7.11 -1.19 3.88
N TRP A 50 -6.59 -0.75 5.04
CA TRP A 50 -7.43 -0.20 6.11
C TRP A 50 -8.18 1.05 5.65
N LYS A 51 -7.53 1.96 4.91
CA LYS A 51 -8.21 3.13 4.34
C LYS A 51 -9.37 2.71 3.43
N VAL A 52 -9.14 1.74 2.54
CA VAL A 52 -10.18 1.20 1.64
C VAL A 52 -11.38 0.69 2.43
N GLU A 53 -11.13 -0.12 3.45
CA GLU A 53 -12.19 -0.73 4.26
C GLU A 53 -12.98 0.32 5.06
N PHE A 54 -12.29 1.24 5.73
CA PHE A 54 -12.94 2.28 6.51
C PHE A 54 -13.71 3.26 5.63
N LEU A 55 -13.17 3.61 4.46
CA LEU A 55 -13.86 4.49 3.52
C LEU A 55 -15.12 3.84 2.95
N ASP A 56 -15.08 2.56 2.59
CA ASP A 56 -16.28 1.87 2.11
C ASP A 56 -17.33 1.70 3.21
N GLN A 57 -16.91 1.37 4.44
CA GLN A 57 -17.83 1.30 5.59
C GLN A 57 -18.48 2.67 5.87
N ALA A 58 -17.68 3.75 5.90
CA ALA A 58 -18.17 5.10 6.11
C ALA A 58 -19.10 5.55 4.98
N ARG A 59 -18.78 5.21 3.72
CA ARG A 59 -19.63 5.46 2.55
C ARG A 59 -21.01 4.80 2.72
N ARG A 60 -21.05 3.52 3.09
CA ARG A 60 -22.33 2.79 3.30
C ARG A 60 -23.16 3.41 4.42
N ILE A 61 -22.52 3.82 5.51
CA ILE A 61 -23.20 4.52 6.61
C ILE A 61 -23.77 5.85 6.10
N ALA A 62 -22.97 6.64 5.38
CA ALA A 62 -23.41 7.92 4.84
C ALA A 62 -24.62 7.76 3.90
N GLU A 63 -24.55 6.81 2.96
CA GLU A 63 -25.63 6.51 2.03
C GLU A 63 -26.90 5.99 2.72
N THR A 64 -26.77 5.12 3.71
CA THR A 64 -27.92 4.53 4.42
C THR A 64 -28.61 5.53 5.34
N THR A 65 -27.84 6.42 5.95
CA THR A 65 -28.36 7.43 6.90
C THR A 65 -28.70 8.76 6.24
N ASN A 66 -28.44 8.90 4.94
CA ASN A 66 -28.49 10.19 4.23
C ASN A 66 -27.62 11.27 4.91
N HIS A 67 -26.43 10.87 5.38
CA HIS A 67 -25.50 11.77 6.07
C HIS A 67 -25.13 12.98 5.21
N GLY A 68 -25.00 14.15 5.83
CA GLY A 68 -24.73 15.41 5.14
C GLY A 68 -25.96 16.06 4.49
N LEU A 69 -27.13 15.38 4.44
CA LEU A 69 -28.37 16.04 4.01
C LEU A 69 -29.01 16.84 5.15
N VAL A 70 -28.95 18.16 5.04
CA VAL A 70 -29.76 19.07 5.85
C VAL A 70 -30.86 19.62 4.96
N THR A 71 -32.02 18.97 4.97
CA THR A 71 -33.18 19.43 4.19
C THR A 71 -34.38 19.69 5.09
N VAL A 72 -34.65 20.97 5.34
CA VAL A 72 -35.93 21.43 5.87
C VAL A 72 -36.83 21.78 4.67
N GLY A 73 -37.83 20.94 4.40
CA GLY A 73 -38.94 21.27 3.49
C GLY A 73 -38.70 21.18 1.97
N SER A 74 -37.62 20.54 1.49
CA SER A 74 -37.37 20.43 0.05
C SER A 74 -37.91 19.12 -0.58
N LYS A 75 -38.37 19.21 -1.85
CA LYS A 75 -38.93 18.10 -2.64
C LYS A 75 -37.86 17.39 -3.50
N LEU A 76 -36.71 17.03 -2.93
CA LEU A 76 -35.69 16.31 -3.71
C LEU A 76 -36.17 14.91 -4.04
N THR A 77 -35.94 14.48 -5.28
CA THR A 77 -36.07 13.07 -5.64
C THR A 77 -35.02 12.23 -4.93
N GLU A 78 -35.25 10.94 -4.77
CA GLU A 78 -34.26 10.04 -4.16
C GLU A 78 -32.91 10.08 -4.88
N THR A 79 -32.91 10.22 -6.21
CA THR A 79 -31.69 10.36 -7.01
C THR A 79 -30.92 11.63 -6.65
N GLN A 80 -31.61 12.75 -6.46
CA GLN A 80 -30.99 14.01 -6.04
C GLN A 80 -30.44 13.92 -4.61
N GLN A 81 -31.16 13.22 -3.71
CA GLN A 81 -30.70 12.99 -2.35
C GLN A 81 -29.41 12.17 -2.33
N ARG A 82 -29.36 11.04 -3.07
CA ARG A 82 -28.16 10.22 -3.18
C ARG A 82 -26.96 10.99 -3.74
N GLU A 83 -27.18 11.80 -4.77
CA GLU A 83 -26.12 12.64 -5.34
C GLU A 83 -25.58 13.66 -4.32
N MET A 84 -26.47 14.30 -3.55
CA MET A 84 -26.06 15.25 -2.51
C MET A 84 -25.31 14.56 -1.36
N VAL A 85 -25.74 13.39 -0.90
CA VAL A 85 -25.01 12.58 0.09
C VAL A 85 -23.62 12.24 -0.44
N ARG A 86 -23.54 11.74 -1.68
CA ARG A 86 -22.27 11.39 -2.32
C ARG A 86 -21.32 12.58 -2.36
N ARG A 87 -21.80 13.75 -2.82
CA ARG A 87 -21.00 14.98 -2.89
C ARG A 87 -20.53 15.47 -1.52
N SER A 88 -21.40 15.45 -0.51
CA SER A 88 -21.01 15.81 0.87
C SER A 88 -19.90 14.89 1.36
N PHE A 89 -20.07 13.58 1.20
CA PHE A 89 -19.10 12.60 1.64
C PHE A 89 -17.76 12.71 0.89
N VAL A 90 -17.77 12.99 -0.43
CA VAL A 90 -16.55 13.29 -1.20
C VAL A 90 -15.81 14.49 -0.62
N ALA A 91 -16.53 15.58 -0.34
CA ALA A 91 -15.93 16.80 0.19
C ALA A 91 -15.33 16.58 1.59
N GLU A 92 -16.01 15.82 2.45
CA GLU A 92 -15.49 15.43 3.77
C GLU A 92 -14.20 14.60 3.67
N VAL A 93 -14.19 13.56 2.84
CA VAL A 93 -13.02 12.70 2.62
C VAL A 93 -11.86 13.51 2.04
N ALA A 94 -12.14 14.38 1.06
CA ALA A 94 -11.15 15.28 0.49
C ALA A 94 -10.54 16.22 1.55
N GLY A 95 -11.38 16.77 2.43
CA GLY A 95 -10.95 17.62 3.55
C GLY A 95 -10.10 16.88 4.57
N VAL A 96 -10.52 15.69 5.01
CA VAL A 96 -9.79 14.86 6.00
C VAL A 96 -8.43 14.43 5.45
N LEU A 97 -8.38 13.98 4.20
CA LEU A 97 -7.14 13.47 3.59
C LEU A 97 -6.28 14.58 2.97
N ARG A 98 -6.80 15.81 2.85
CA ARG A 98 -6.15 16.95 2.19
C ARG A 98 -5.76 16.64 0.74
N ILE A 99 -6.69 16.06 -0.01
CA ILE A 99 -6.54 15.70 -1.42
C ILE A 99 -7.65 16.33 -2.28
N PRO A 100 -7.47 16.42 -3.61
CA PRO A 100 -8.55 16.90 -4.50
C PRO A 100 -9.82 16.02 -4.41
N GLU A 101 -10.99 16.64 -4.54
CA GLU A 101 -12.29 15.92 -4.52
C GLU A 101 -12.39 14.83 -5.60
N VAL A 102 -11.81 15.05 -6.79
CA VAL A 102 -11.75 14.02 -7.85
C VAL A 102 -10.95 12.81 -7.37
N THR A 103 -9.84 13.03 -6.68
CA THR A 103 -9.00 11.96 -6.12
C THR A 103 -9.72 11.23 -4.99
N ALA A 104 -10.41 11.96 -4.11
CA ALA A 104 -11.24 11.37 -3.04
C ALA A 104 -12.40 10.55 -3.62
N GLY A 105 -13.09 11.09 -4.62
CA GLY A 105 -14.15 10.40 -5.37
C GLY A 105 -13.68 9.07 -5.91
N ARG A 106 -12.56 9.08 -6.66
CA ARG A 106 -11.95 7.86 -7.19
C ARG A 106 -11.55 6.87 -6.09
N LEU A 107 -10.93 7.33 -5.00
CA LEU A 107 -10.56 6.44 -3.89
C LEU A 107 -11.80 5.77 -3.27
N ILE A 108 -12.91 6.49 -3.12
CA ILE A 108 -14.16 5.94 -2.62
C ILE A 108 -14.75 4.91 -3.59
N ASP A 109 -14.70 5.19 -4.90
CA ASP A 109 -15.19 4.26 -5.93
C ASP A 109 -14.32 2.99 -6.00
N ASP A 110 -12.99 3.15 -6.00
CA ASP A 110 -12.01 2.05 -5.92
C ASP A 110 -12.29 1.19 -4.69
N SER A 111 -12.58 1.83 -3.54
CA SER A 111 -12.85 1.14 -2.28
C SER A 111 -14.11 0.28 -2.34
N ALA A 112 -15.17 0.80 -2.95
CA ALA A 112 -16.41 0.06 -3.15
C ALA A 112 -16.18 -1.16 -4.06
N VAL A 113 -15.47 -1.00 -5.18
CA VAL A 113 -15.15 -2.12 -6.09
C VAL A 113 -14.30 -3.17 -5.40
N LEU A 114 -13.27 -2.77 -4.63
CA LEU A 114 -12.41 -3.70 -3.89
C LEU A 114 -13.19 -4.51 -2.84
N MET A 115 -14.11 -3.86 -2.12
CA MET A 115 -14.93 -4.50 -1.09
C MET A 115 -16.01 -5.42 -1.67
N ASP A 116 -16.68 -5.00 -2.76
CA ASP A 116 -17.83 -5.72 -3.31
C ASP A 116 -17.46 -6.77 -4.35
N ARG A 117 -16.44 -6.52 -5.17
CA ARG A 117 -16.17 -7.32 -6.39
C ARG A 117 -14.81 -8.00 -6.38
N LEU A 118 -13.83 -7.50 -5.62
CA LEU A 118 -12.44 -7.98 -5.68
C LEU A 118 -11.87 -8.38 -4.31
N PRO A 119 -12.53 -9.29 -3.56
CA PRO A 119 -12.08 -9.68 -2.23
C PRO A 119 -10.69 -10.31 -2.21
N ALA A 120 -10.30 -11.04 -3.26
CA ALA A 120 -8.95 -11.61 -3.38
C ALA A 120 -7.88 -10.53 -3.58
N THR A 121 -8.19 -9.47 -4.35
CA THR A 121 -7.29 -8.32 -4.53
C THR A 121 -7.15 -7.53 -3.23
N LEU A 122 -8.26 -7.32 -2.51
CA LEU A 122 -8.22 -6.69 -1.20
C LEU A 122 -7.41 -7.52 -0.19
N ALA A 123 -7.51 -8.86 -0.23
CA ALA A 123 -6.69 -9.74 0.62
C ALA A 123 -5.19 -9.59 0.32
N ALA A 124 -4.78 -9.59 -0.96
CA ALA A 124 -3.38 -9.37 -1.34
C ALA A 124 -2.87 -7.98 -0.89
N LEU A 125 -3.71 -6.95 -0.97
CA LEU A 125 -3.40 -5.61 -0.46
C LEU A 125 -3.24 -5.61 1.07
N ARG A 126 -4.14 -6.28 1.80
CA ARG A 126 -4.08 -6.47 3.27
C ARG A 126 -2.84 -7.22 3.75
N GLU A 127 -2.33 -8.15 2.94
CA GLU A 127 -1.09 -8.86 3.26
C GLU A 127 0.18 -8.09 2.84
N GLY A 128 0.03 -6.99 2.12
CA GLY A 128 1.14 -6.20 1.59
C GLY A 128 1.83 -6.85 0.39
N GLU A 129 1.19 -7.83 -0.25
CA GLU A 129 1.71 -8.51 -1.44
C GLU A 129 1.64 -7.61 -2.69
N ILE A 130 0.64 -6.72 -2.71
CA ILE A 130 0.48 -5.71 -3.76
C ILE A 130 0.25 -4.33 -3.13
N SER A 131 0.65 -3.28 -3.83
CA SER A 131 0.34 -1.90 -3.43
C SER A 131 -1.02 -1.45 -3.96
N LEU A 132 -1.58 -0.36 -3.41
CA LEU A 132 -2.86 0.19 -3.86
C LEU A 132 -2.86 0.57 -5.34
N ARG A 133 -1.70 0.98 -5.88
CA ARG A 133 -1.54 1.24 -7.33
C ARG A 133 -1.75 -0.02 -8.18
N HIS A 134 -1.31 -1.20 -7.73
CA HIS A 134 -1.55 -2.46 -8.44
C HIS A 134 -3.04 -2.85 -8.34
N ALA A 135 -3.64 -2.69 -7.16
CA ALA A 135 -5.06 -2.94 -6.94
C ALA A 135 -5.94 -2.05 -7.85
N ARG A 136 -5.59 -0.77 -8.03
CA ARG A 136 -6.28 0.15 -8.94
C ARG A 136 -6.27 -0.29 -10.40
N VAL A 137 -5.16 -0.87 -10.88
CA VAL A 137 -5.11 -1.41 -12.25
C VAL A 137 -6.14 -2.54 -12.43
N ILE A 138 -6.29 -3.40 -11.41
CA ILE A 138 -7.28 -4.49 -11.43
C ILE A 138 -8.71 -3.93 -11.36
N VAL A 139 -8.96 -2.91 -10.53
CA VAL A 139 -10.23 -2.18 -10.47
C VAL A 139 -10.59 -1.61 -11.84
N ASP A 140 -9.66 -0.91 -12.49
CA ASP A 140 -9.88 -0.31 -13.80
C ASP A 140 -10.23 -1.37 -14.86
N GLN A 141 -9.59 -2.55 -14.83
CA GLN A 141 -9.92 -3.68 -15.72
C GLN A 141 -11.37 -4.17 -15.50
N VAL A 142 -11.80 -4.24 -14.25
CA VAL A 142 -13.13 -4.75 -13.86
C VAL A 142 -14.25 -3.72 -14.13
N ALA A 143 -13.91 -2.44 -14.23
CA ALA A 143 -14.82 -1.38 -14.64
C ALA A 143 -15.06 -1.37 -16.17
N THR A 144 -14.15 -1.94 -16.97
CA THR A 144 -14.28 -2.05 -18.43
C THR A 144 -15.04 -3.29 -18.92
N LEU A 145 -15.42 -4.18 -18.00
CA LEU A 145 -16.19 -5.41 -18.27
C LEU A 145 -17.68 -5.21 -17.97
#